data_AF-A0A9N9P7K0-F1
#
_entry.id   AF-A0A9N9P7K0-F1
#
_cell.length_a   1.000
_cell.length_b   1.000
_cell.length_c   1.000
_cell.angle_alpha   90.00
_cell.angle_beta   90.00
_cell.angle_gamma   90.00
#
_symmetry.space_group_name_H-M   'P 1'
#
loop_
_entity.id
_entity.type
_entity.pdbx_description
1 polymer ?
#
loop_
_entity_poly.entity_id
_entity_poly.type
_entity_poly.pdbx_seq_one_letter_code
_entity_poly.pdbx_strand_id
1 'polypeptide(L)'
;YLGALGVYQHNIAKSQLDNKVVRAHIYEYTTQISIQCSKKSIVKKTINDGIFPTQLLFCLKEKEKDNADSFQWFFNAFCPILNPKICVLIKAGVAGACGKLVAMKDGCWYQLLNPII
;
A
#
# COMPACT_ATOMS: atom_id res chain seq x y z
N TYR A 1 -0.76 -7.52 10.94
CA TYR A 1 0.51 -7.09 10.33
C TYR A 1 0.62 -5.57 10.28
N LEU A 2 -0.30 -4.84 9.64
CA LEU A 2 -0.27 -3.36 9.57
C LEU A 2 -0.18 -2.66 10.94
N GLY A 3 -0.95 -3.11 11.93
CA GLY A 3 -0.81 -2.58 13.30
C GLY A 3 0.51 -2.92 13.98
N ALA A 4 1.13 -4.05 13.64
CA ALA A 4 2.45 -4.41 14.15
C ALA A 4 3.58 -3.56 13.53
N LEU A 5 3.37 -3.06 12.31
CA LEU A 5 4.24 -2.06 11.68
C LEU A 5 3.98 -0.63 12.18
N GLY A 6 2.95 -0.42 13.01
CA GLY A 6 2.59 0.91 13.54
C GLY A 6 1.80 1.82 12.61
N VAL A 7 1.63 1.45 11.33
CA VAL A 7 0.96 2.30 10.33
C VAL A 7 -0.56 2.35 10.47
N TYR A 8 -1.19 1.39 11.17
CA TYR A 8 -2.63 1.35 11.32
C TYR A 8 -3.05 1.04 12.76
N GLN A 9 -4.00 1.79 13.28
CA GLN A 9 -4.61 1.55 14.59
C GLN A 9 -6.12 1.47 14.45
N HIS A 10 -6.70 0.48 15.13
CA HIS A 10 -8.14 0.31 15.15
C HIS A 10 -8.80 1.44 15.95
N ASN A 11 -10.02 1.84 15.56
CA ASN A 11 -10.85 2.85 16.23
C ASN A 11 -10.36 4.30 16.20
N ILE A 12 -9.36 4.65 15.38
CA ILE A 12 -8.97 6.05 15.15
C ILE A 12 -9.78 6.69 14.00
N ALA A 13 -10.08 5.91 12.96
CA ALA A 13 -10.86 6.37 11.81
C ALA A 13 -12.26 6.87 12.22
N LYS A 14 -12.61 8.08 11.79
CA LYS A 14 -13.95 8.66 11.95
C LYS A 14 -14.62 8.82 10.59
N SER A 15 -15.82 8.26 10.42
CA SER A 15 -16.51 8.30 9.13
C SER A 15 -17.13 9.66 8.77
N GLN A 16 -17.22 10.59 9.73
CA GLN A 16 -17.73 11.95 9.52
C GLN A 16 -16.91 12.97 10.31
N LEU A 17 -16.61 14.10 9.68
CA LEU A 17 -15.94 15.25 10.29
C LEU A 17 -16.69 16.52 9.86
N ASP A 18 -17.10 17.37 10.80
CA ASP A 18 -17.83 18.61 10.55
C ASP A 18 -19.02 18.45 9.57
N ASN A 19 -19.83 17.42 9.83
CA ASN A 19 -20.95 16.99 8.99
C ASN A 19 -20.59 16.52 7.57
N LYS A 20 -19.31 16.49 7.18
CA LYS A 20 -18.83 15.98 5.89
C LYS A 20 -18.43 14.51 6.02
N VAL A 21 -18.87 13.71 5.05
CA VAL A 21 -18.53 12.28 4.98
C VAL A 21 -17.06 12.13 4.57
N VAL A 22 -16.29 11.37 5.35
CA VAL A 22 -14.91 11.04 5.03
C VAL A 22 -14.90 10.01 3.89
N ARG A 23 -14.09 10.27 2.86
CA ARG A 23 -13.98 9.38 1.69
C ARG A 23 -12.88 8.33 1.85
N ALA A 24 -11.78 8.72 2.49
CA ALA A 24 -10.63 7.88 2.74
C ALA A 24 -9.87 8.38 3.97
N HIS A 25 -9.20 7.44 4.64
CA HIS A 25 -8.27 7.67 5.73
C HIS A 25 -6.86 7.39 5.23
N ILE A 26 -5.96 8.32 5.44
CA ILE A 26 -4.56 8.18 5.07
C ILE A 26 -3.74 8.10 6.35
N TYR A 27 -2.91 7.07 6.43
CA TYR A 27 -1.97 6.86 7.52
C TYR A 27 -0.58 6.82 6.93
N GLU A 28 0.34 7.53 7.56
CA GLU A 28 1.73 7.58 7.14
C GLU A 28 2.64 7.20 8.31
N TYR A 29 3.58 6.31 8.05
CA TYR A 29 4.55 5.90 9.05
C TYR A 29 5.85 5.44 8.40
N THR A 30 6.98 5.89 8.94
CA THR A 30 8.30 5.37 8.52
C THR A 30 8.66 4.18 9.40
N THR A 31 8.49 2.97 8.86
CA THR A 31 8.87 1.75 9.59
C THR A 31 10.39 1.59 9.59
N GLN A 32 10.93 1.30 10.78
CA GLN A 32 12.34 0.93 10.99
C GLN A 32 12.47 -0.54 11.39
N ILE A 33 11.36 -1.27 11.36
CA ILE A 33 11.28 -2.68 11.73
C ILE A 33 10.80 -3.50 10.53
N SER A 34 11.38 -4.69 10.39
CA SER A 34 10.88 -5.73 9.48
C SER A 34 10.47 -6.94 10.29
N ILE A 35 9.31 -7.50 9.96
CA ILE A 35 8.74 -8.65 10.65
C ILE A 35 8.72 -9.82 9.66
N GLN A 36 9.60 -10.79 9.87
CA GLN A 36 9.62 -12.02 9.10
C GLN A 36 8.87 -13.11 9.88
N CYS A 37 7.75 -13.57 9.31
CA CYS A 37 6.97 -14.64 9.90
C CYS A 37 7.32 -15.97 9.22
N SER A 38 7.88 -16.92 9.97
CA SER A 38 8.09 -18.31 9.55
C SER A 38 7.17 -19.23 10.36
N LYS A 39 6.89 -20.44 9.86
CA LYS A 39 6.00 -21.43 10.50
C LYS A 39 6.33 -21.74 11.97
N LYS A 40 7.55 -21.44 12.43
CA LYS A 40 8.04 -21.73 13.79
C LYS A 40 8.49 -20.49 14.59
N SER A 41 8.63 -19.32 13.97
CA SER A 41 9.15 -18.14 14.66
C SER A 41 8.79 -16.82 13.96
N ILE A 42 8.61 -15.79 14.78
CA ILE A 42 8.51 -14.41 14.33
C ILE A 42 9.86 -13.76 14.60
N VAL A 43 10.61 -13.43 13.54
CA VAL A 43 11.88 -12.71 13.65
C VAL A 43 11.60 -11.24 13.40
N LYS A 44 11.87 -10.42 14.42
CA LYS A 44 11.91 -8.96 14.28
C LYS A 44 13.33 -8.56 13.97
N LYS A 45 13.50 -7.86 12.86
CA LYS A 45 14.77 -7.25 12.49
C LYS A 45 14.62 -5.73 12.60
N THR A 46 15.70 -5.06 12.98
CA THR A 46 15.78 -3.62 13.21
C THR A 46 16.88 -3.00 12.35
N ILE A 47 17.13 -1.69 12.50
CA ILE A 47 18.20 -0.99 11.77
C ILE A 47 19.57 -1.66 11.95
N ASN A 48 19.85 -2.19 13.14
CA ASN A 48 21.11 -2.88 13.44
C ASN A 48 21.32 -4.15 12.59
N ASP A 49 20.25 -4.71 12.04
CA ASP A 49 20.27 -5.88 11.16
C ASP A 49 20.37 -5.51 9.67
N GLY A 50 20.70 -4.25 9.36
CA GLY A 50 20.83 -3.73 7.99
C GLY A 50 19.51 -3.36 7.34
N ILE A 51 18.46 -3.07 8.12
CA ILE A 51 17.18 -2.61 7.57
C ILE A 51 17.19 -1.10 7.37
N PHE A 52 16.80 -0.70 6.16
CA PHE A 52 16.62 0.70 5.83
C PHE A 52 15.21 1.18 6.19
N PRO A 53 15.07 2.39 6.77
CA PRO A 53 13.77 2.99 7.02
C PRO A 53 12.93 3.05 5.75
N THR A 54 11.69 2.56 5.81
CA THR A 54 10.77 2.53 4.67
C THR A 54 9.53 3.35 5.01
N GLN A 55 9.24 4.35 4.20
CA GLN A 55 8.03 5.17 4.34
C GLN A 55 6.83 4.38 3.82
N LEU A 56 5.86 4.16 4.70
CA LEU A 56 4.61 3.49 4.40
C LEU A 56 3.49 4.51 4.36
N LEU A 57 2.77 4.52 3.25
CA LEU A 57 1.51 5.24 3.10
C LEU A 57 0.39 4.20 2.98
N PHE A 58 -0.49 4.16 3.96
CA PHE A 58 -1.66 3.28 3.97
C PHE A 58 -2.93 4.10 3.78
N CYS A 59 -3.68 3.81 2.72
CA CYS A 59 -4.94 4.47 2.42
C CYS A 59 -6.10 3.48 2.58
N LEU A 60 -6.99 3.76 3.53
CA LEU A 60 -8.23 3.01 3.75
C LEU A 60 -9.41 3.79 3.17
N LYS A 61 -10.09 3.20 2.18
CA LYS A 61 -11.29 3.80 1.57
C LYS A 61 -12.54 3.39 2.34
N GLU A 62 -13.39 4.36 2.69
CA GLU A 62 -14.62 4.11 3.47
C GLU A 62 -15.72 3.43 2.66
N LYS A 63 -15.81 3.74 1.37
CA LYS A 63 -16.78 3.13 0.45
C LYS A 63 -16.07 2.29 -0.58
N GLU A 64 -16.38 1.00 -0.60
CA GLU A 64 -15.96 0.12 -1.69
C GLU A 64 -16.68 0.58 -2.97
N LYS A 65 -15.91 0.83 -4.02
CA LYS A 65 -16.41 0.86 -5.40
C LYS A 65 -15.72 -0.29 -6.11
N ASP A 66 -16.35 -0.84 -7.14
CA ASP A 66 -15.90 -2.04 -7.87
C ASP A 66 -14.37 -2.18 -7.96
N ASN A 67 -13.88 -3.40 -7.72
CA ASN A 67 -12.46 -3.70 -7.57
C ASN A 67 -11.58 -3.26 -8.76
N ALA A 68 -12.14 -3.18 -9.97
CA ALA A 68 -11.44 -2.69 -11.17
C ALA A 68 -11.08 -1.19 -11.08
N ASP A 69 -11.93 -0.39 -10.45
CA ASP A 69 -11.73 1.07 -10.30
C ASP A 69 -10.70 1.43 -9.22
N SER A 70 -10.31 0.48 -8.38
CA SER A 70 -9.43 0.73 -7.23
C SER A 70 -8.02 1.18 -7.64
N PHE A 71 -7.42 0.54 -8.64
CA PHE A 71 -6.09 0.89 -9.15
C PHE A 71 -6.09 2.23 -9.87
N GLN A 72 -7.08 2.47 -10.74
CA GLN A 72 -7.19 3.74 -11.46
C GLN A 72 -7.44 4.89 -10.48
N TRP A 73 -8.28 4.68 -9.47
CA TRP A 73 -8.47 5.64 -8.39
C TRP A 73 -7.15 5.95 -7.66
N PHE A 74 -6.37 4.92 -7.32
CA PHE A 74 -5.06 5.10 -6.67
C PHE A 74 -4.09 5.91 -7.55
N PHE A 75 -3.92 5.52 -8.82
CA PHE A 75 -3.01 6.22 -9.73
C PHE A 75 -3.44 7.67 -9.96
N ASN A 76 -4.74 7.93 -10.13
CA ASN A 76 -5.25 9.29 -10.34
C ASN A 76 -5.14 10.16 -9.08
N ALA A 77 -5.27 9.57 -7.88
CA ALA A 77 -5.23 10.33 -6.63
C ALA A 77 -3.81 10.60 -6.15
N PHE A 78 -2.92 9.59 -6.19
CA PHE A 78 -1.63 9.66 -5.51
C PHE A 78 -0.46 9.97 -6.44
N CYS A 79 -0.44 9.44 -7.65
CA CYS A 79 0.75 9.54 -8.50
C CYS A 79 1.07 10.94 -9.04
N PRO A 80 0.08 11.83 -9.32
CA PRO A 80 0.38 13.23 -9.62
C PRO A 80 1.10 13.94 -8.48
N ILE A 81 0.86 13.52 -7.23
CA ILE A 81 1.43 14.13 -6.03
C ILE A 81 2.80 13.50 -5.70
N LEU A 82 2.87 12.16 -5.72
CA LEU A 82 4.07 11.41 -5.36
C LEU A 82 5.12 11.35 -6.48
N ASN A 83 4.71 11.58 -7.73
CA ASN A 83 5.53 11.48 -8.93
C ASN A 83 6.50 10.26 -8.93
N PRO A 84 5.98 9.03 -8.79
CA PRO A 84 6.83 7.85 -8.63
C PRO A 84 7.52 7.49 -9.95
N LYS A 85 8.81 7.13 -9.88
CA LYS A 85 9.56 6.63 -11.05
C LYS A 85 9.12 5.23 -11.46
N ILE A 86 8.76 4.38 -10.49
CA ILE A 86 8.37 2.98 -10.69
C ILE A 86 7.21 2.65 -9.76
N CYS A 87 6.20 1.94 -10.26
CA CYS A 87 5.11 1.40 -9.47
C CYS A 87 5.03 -0.13 -9.64
N VAL A 88 4.79 -0.84 -8.53
CA VAL A 88 4.64 -2.30 -8.54
C VAL A 88 3.33 -2.63 -7.85
N LEU A 89 2.41 -3.28 -8.57
CA LEU A 89 1.13 -3.70 -7.99
C LEU A 89 1.22 -5.14 -7.51
N ILE A 90 1.07 -5.32 -6.20
CA ILE A 90 1.07 -6.63 -5.56
C ILE A 90 -0.36 -6.94 -5.13
N LYS A 91 -0.96 -7.98 -5.70
CA LYS A 91 -2.30 -8.44 -5.30
C LYS A 91 -2.18 -9.27 -4.01
N ALA A 92 -2.79 -8.80 -2.92
CA ALA A 92 -2.93 -9.58 -1.71
C ALA A 92 -4.16 -10.51 -1.82
N GLY A 93 -4.01 -11.82 -1.61
CA GLY A 93 -5.16 -12.71 -1.40
C GLY A 93 -5.26 -14.05 -2.16
N VAL A 94 -4.26 -14.50 -2.92
CA VAL A 94 -4.27 -15.88 -3.47
C VAL A 94 -2.88 -16.49 -3.36
N ALA A 95 -2.81 -17.74 -2.93
CA ALA A 95 -1.59 -18.54 -3.00
C ALA A 95 -1.12 -18.59 -4.46
N GLY A 96 -0.11 -17.78 -4.80
CA GLY A 96 0.30 -17.47 -6.17
C GLY A 96 0.16 -15.98 -6.45
N ALA A 97 1.17 -15.20 -6.08
CA ALA A 97 1.20 -13.77 -6.35
C ALA A 97 1.39 -13.53 -7.86
N CYS A 98 0.31 -13.24 -8.58
CA CYS A 98 0.38 -12.64 -9.92
C CYS A 98 0.39 -11.11 -9.73
N GLY A 99 1.59 -10.54 -9.56
CA GLY A 99 1.77 -9.09 -9.50
C GLY A 99 1.69 -8.49 -10.90
N LYS A 100 1.08 -7.32 -11.04
CA LYS A 100 1.04 -6.58 -12.32
C LYS A 100 2.11 -5.49 -12.26
N LEU A 101 3.10 -5.56 -13.15
CA LEU A 101 4.10 -4.48 -13.25
C LEU A 101 3.54 -3.39 -14.16
N VAL A 102 3.38 -2.18 -13.60
CA VAL A 102 2.90 -1.01 -14.34
C VAL A 102 3.92 0.10 -14.13
N ALA A 103 4.51 0.59 -15.20
CA ALA A 103 5.41 1.74 -15.15
C ALA A 103 4.74 2.97 -15.74
N MET A 104 5.00 4.13 -15.14
CA MET A 104 4.66 5.40 -15.74
C MET A 104 5.80 5.79 -16.68
N LYS A 105 5.50 6.05 -17.95
CA LYS A 105 6.44 6.63 -18.91
C LYS A 105 5.73 7.78 -19.62
N ASP A 106 6.37 8.93 -19.73
CA ASP A 106 5.86 10.11 -20.47
C ASP A 106 4.44 10.55 -20.07
N GLY A 107 4.08 10.41 -18.78
CA GLY A 107 2.76 10.77 -18.25
C GLY A 107 1.65 9.75 -18.51
N CYS A 108 1.96 8.62 -19.16
CA CYS A 108 1.04 7.52 -19.42
C CYS A 108 1.40 6.27 -18.62
N TRP A 109 0.39 5.54 -18.15
CA TRP A 109 0.58 4.27 -17.44
C TRP A 109 0.70 3.11 -18.43
N TYR A 110 1.88 2.52 -18.50
CA TYR A 110 2.18 1.35 -19.33
C TYR A 110 2.19 0.09 -18.47
N GLN A 111 1.40 -0.88 -18.87
CA GLN A 111 1.49 -2.23 -18.34
C GLN A 111 2.72 -2.91 -18.96
N LEU A 112 3.75 -3.16 -18.15
CA LEU A 112 5.01 -3.72 -18.64
C LEU A 112 4.95 -5.24 -18.76
N LEU A 113 4.38 -5.92 -17.77
CA LEU A 113 4.28 -7.37 -17.74
C LEU A 113 2.97 -7.80 -17.07
N ASN A 114 2.28 -8.72 -17.72
CA ASN A 114 1.42 -9.69 -17.05
C ASN A 114 2.33 -10.92 -16.87
N PRO A 115 2.76 -11.32 -15.66
CA PRO A 115 3.59 -12.51 -15.50
C PRO A 115 2.70 -13.75 -15.60
N ILE A 116 2.08 -13.94 -16.77
CA ILE A 116 1.46 -15.16 -17.26
C ILE A 116 1.61 -15.12 -18.80
N ILE A 117 2.82 -15.45 -19.27
CA ILE A 117 2.95 -16.45 -20.32
C ILE A 117 3.76 -17.58 -19.70
#